data_AF-A0A959QR46-F1
#
_entry.id   AF-A0A959QR46-F1
#
_cell.length_a   1.000
_cell.length_b   1.000
_cell.length_c   1.000
_cell.angle_alpha   90.00
_cell.angle_beta   90.00
_cell.angle_gamma   90.00
#
_symmetry.space_group_name_H-M   'P 1'
#
loop_
_entity.id
_entity.type
_entity.pdbx_description
1 polymer ?
#
loop_
_entity_poly.entity_id
_entity_poly.type
_entity_poly.pdbx_seq_one_letter_code
_entity_poly.pdbx_strand_id
1 'polypeptide(L)'
;MIRTILPVIFLFWFTTSVQSQTERTWHWDFGFGLSLDFSSGSPVQVSGSQQFTFEGCASVSDATGQKLWYTNGGGRDPIQSGQPTGKIWDRNNNVVYDMSYTEGGGFSSAQSAVFVTKPGVSDHYYLFTMEEAEFYIGGDVPGQPAGRGLSYFELDATLNGGLGEVVDYQETIY
;
A
#
# COMPACT_ATOMS: atom_id res chain seq x y z
N MET A 1 -26.76 -44.45 -18.74
CA MET A 1 -25.42 -43.95 -18.33
C MET A 1 -25.04 -42.60 -18.93
N ILE A 2 -25.37 -42.28 -20.19
CA ILE A 2 -24.93 -41.01 -20.83
C ILE A 2 -25.61 -39.75 -20.24
N ARG A 3 -26.88 -39.83 -19.80
CA ARG A 3 -27.65 -38.67 -19.29
C ARG A 3 -27.15 -38.09 -17.95
N THR A 4 -26.43 -38.87 -17.15
CA THR A 4 -25.86 -38.44 -15.86
C THR A 4 -24.44 -37.85 -15.98
N ILE A 5 -23.77 -38.03 -17.11
CA ILE A 5 -22.39 -37.54 -17.33
C ILE A 5 -22.39 -36.06 -17.80
N LEU A 6 -23.40 -35.65 -18.59
CA LEU A 6 -23.56 -34.27 -19.06
C LEU A 6 -23.56 -33.20 -17.96
N PRO A 7 -24.32 -33.32 -16.84
CA PRO A 7 -24.30 -32.30 -15.79
C PRO A 7 -22.95 -32.25 -15.05
N VAL A 8 -22.21 -33.36 -14.98
CA VAL A 8 -20.88 -33.42 -14.33
C VAL A 8 -19.82 -32.72 -15.18
N ILE A 9 -19.87 -32.89 -16.51
CA ILE A 9 -19.00 -32.18 -17.46
C ILE A 9 -19.32 -30.67 -17.46
N PHE A 10 -20.60 -30.31 -17.35
CA PHE A 10 -21.02 -28.91 -17.25
C PHE A 10 -20.53 -28.26 -15.94
N LEU A 11 -20.53 -29.00 -14.82
CA LEU A 11 -20.01 -28.50 -13.54
C LEU A 11 -18.48 -28.27 -13.55
N PHE A 12 -17.73 -29.11 -14.27
CA PHE A 12 -16.26 -29.00 -14.39
C PHE A 12 -15.79 -27.87 -15.31
N TRP A 13 -16.65 -27.36 -16.20
CA TRP A 13 -16.33 -26.22 -17.07
C TRP A 13 -16.42 -24.85 -16.37
N PHE A 14 -17.08 -24.76 -15.21
CA PHE A 14 -17.22 -23.52 -14.45
C PHE A 14 -16.12 -23.31 -13.39
N THR A 15 -15.21 -24.27 -13.18
CA THR A 15 -14.23 -24.21 -12.08
C THR A 15 -12.84 -23.68 -12.47
N THR A 16 -12.58 -23.29 -13.72
CA THR A 16 -11.21 -23.00 -14.19
C THR A 16 -10.80 -21.52 -14.23
N SER A 17 -11.40 -20.63 -13.45
CA SER A 17 -10.89 -19.25 -13.31
C SER A 17 -11.21 -18.59 -11.98
N VAL A 18 -11.03 -19.30 -10.87
CA VAL A 18 -10.98 -18.63 -9.56
C VAL A 18 -9.61 -17.96 -9.43
N GLN A 19 -9.50 -16.70 -9.87
CA GLN A 19 -8.38 -15.86 -9.48
C GLN A 19 -8.62 -15.41 -8.03
N SER A 20 -7.85 -15.95 -7.09
CA SER A 20 -7.97 -15.61 -5.67
C SER A 20 -7.47 -14.20 -5.35
N GLN A 21 -6.74 -13.58 -6.28
CA GLN A 21 -6.17 -12.24 -6.15
C GLN A 21 -6.60 -11.39 -7.33
N THR A 22 -7.18 -10.23 -7.02
CA THR A 22 -7.58 -9.24 -8.03
C THR A 22 -6.34 -8.64 -8.69
N GLU A 23 -6.47 -8.12 -9.90
CA GLU A 23 -5.36 -7.43 -10.60
C GLU A 23 -4.75 -6.28 -9.77
N ARG A 24 -5.52 -5.72 -8.83
CA ARG A 24 -5.11 -4.71 -7.85
C ARG A 24 -3.96 -5.10 -6.93
N THR A 25 -3.62 -6.39 -6.86
CA THR A 25 -2.54 -6.92 -6.03
C THR A 25 -1.42 -7.54 -6.86
N TRP A 26 -1.29 -7.21 -8.15
CA TRP A 26 -0.21 -7.76 -8.98
C TRP A 26 1.18 -7.22 -8.65
N HIS A 27 1.28 -6.01 -8.09
CA HIS A 27 2.57 -5.36 -7.82
C HIS A 27 2.82 -5.28 -6.33
N TRP A 28 3.91 -5.89 -5.86
CA TRP A 28 4.30 -5.97 -4.45
C TRP A 28 5.62 -5.24 -4.29
N ASP A 29 5.63 -4.16 -3.52
CA ASP A 29 6.83 -3.38 -3.23
C ASP A 29 7.23 -3.53 -1.76
N PHE A 30 8.45 -4.03 -1.54
CA PHE A 30 9.01 -4.29 -0.23
C PHE A 30 10.08 -3.28 0.12
N GLY A 31 10.62 -3.40 1.35
CA GLY A 31 11.83 -2.70 1.75
C GLY A 31 13.05 -3.04 0.90
N PHE A 32 14.11 -2.25 1.10
CA PHE A 32 15.40 -2.43 0.44
C PHE A 32 15.32 -2.37 -1.10
N GLY A 33 14.35 -1.64 -1.65
CA GLY A 33 14.17 -1.47 -3.10
C GLY A 33 13.76 -2.73 -3.86
N LEU A 34 13.21 -3.74 -3.17
CA LEU A 34 12.81 -5.02 -3.75
C LEU A 34 11.33 -4.99 -4.17
N SER A 35 11.02 -5.50 -5.36
CA SER A 35 9.63 -5.61 -5.84
C SER A 35 9.37 -6.91 -6.59
N LEU A 36 8.12 -7.37 -6.58
CA LEU A 36 7.62 -8.51 -7.34
C LEU A 36 6.41 -8.10 -8.19
N ASP A 37 6.36 -8.57 -9.43
CA ASP A 37 5.26 -8.43 -10.38
C ASP A 37 4.66 -9.80 -10.70
N PHE A 38 3.35 -9.95 -10.51
CA PHE A 38 2.58 -11.17 -10.74
C PHE A 38 1.71 -11.13 -12.01
N SER A 39 1.75 -10.04 -12.79
CA SER A 39 0.91 -9.84 -13.98
C SER A 39 1.10 -10.90 -15.07
N SER A 40 2.26 -11.57 -15.10
CA SER A 40 2.55 -12.67 -16.01
C SER A 40 1.97 -14.03 -15.58
N GLY A 41 1.36 -14.11 -14.39
CA GLY A 41 0.92 -15.36 -13.77
C GLY A 41 2.02 -16.12 -13.01
N SER A 42 3.22 -15.57 -12.92
CA SER A 42 4.32 -16.05 -12.07
C SER A 42 5.07 -14.85 -11.49
N PRO A 43 5.67 -14.96 -10.28
CA PRO A 43 6.40 -13.85 -9.68
C PRO A 43 7.65 -13.52 -10.48
N VAL A 44 7.75 -12.28 -10.93
CA VAL A 44 8.93 -11.72 -11.59
C VAL A 44 9.51 -10.63 -10.70
N GLN A 45 10.81 -10.71 -10.41
CA GLN A 45 11.49 -9.65 -9.68
C GLN A 45 11.61 -8.39 -10.55
N VAL A 46 11.23 -7.25 -9.99
CA VAL A 46 11.37 -5.93 -10.60
C VAL A 46 12.24 -5.06 -9.69
N SER A 47 13.01 -4.15 -10.29
CA SER A 47 13.86 -3.20 -9.59
C SER A 47 13.37 -1.76 -9.79
N GLY A 48 13.84 -0.85 -8.94
CA GLY A 48 13.60 0.59 -9.08
C GLY A 48 12.77 1.22 -7.96
N SER A 49 12.15 0.42 -7.08
CA SER A 49 11.52 0.93 -5.86
C SER A 49 12.52 1.77 -5.06
N GLN A 50 12.07 2.93 -4.60
CA GLN A 50 12.85 3.86 -3.76
C GLN A 50 12.66 3.60 -2.27
N GLN A 51 11.83 2.61 -1.93
CA GLN A 51 11.46 2.33 -0.57
C GLN A 51 12.59 1.65 0.20
N PHE A 52 12.95 2.24 1.34
CA PHE A 52 13.83 1.65 2.33
C PHE A 52 13.07 1.58 3.65
N THR A 53 12.79 0.37 4.12
CA THR A 53 12.02 0.08 5.35
C THR A 53 12.31 -1.34 5.79
N PHE A 54 12.24 -1.62 7.09
CA PHE A 54 12.50 -2.96 7.63
C PHE A 54 11.26 -3.86 7.58
N GLU A 55 10.09 -3.29 7.84
CA GLU A 55 8.86 -4.05 8.11
C GLU A 55 7.70 -3.46 7.31
N GLY A 56 7.27 -2.25 7.68
CA GLY A 56 6.09 -1.64 7.13
C GLY A 56 6.20 -1.27 5.67
N CYS A 57 5.33 -1.84 4.85
CA CYS A 57 5.20 -1.56 3.42
C CYS A 57 3.79 -1.87 2.91
N ALA A 58 3.35 -1.14 1.89
CA ALA A 58 2.12 -1.43 1.16
C ALA A 58 2.24 -0.96 -0.29
N SER A 59 1.54 -1.64 -1.20
CA SER A 59 1.44 -1.28 -2.62
C SER A 59 0.02 -1.51 -3.12
N VAL A 60 -0.36 -0.83 -4.20
CA VAL A 60 -1.68 -0.97 -4.81
C VAL A 60 -1.63 -0.75 -6.31
N SER A 61 -2.42 -1.55 -7.03
CA SER A 61 -2.69 -1.39 -8.47
C SER A 61 -4.14 -0.98 -8.72
N ASP A 62 -4.38 -0.42 -9.90
CA ASP A 62 -5.73 -0.13 -10.37
C ASP A 62 -6.50 -1.41 -10.77
N ALA A 63 -7.75 -1.22 -11.22
CA ALA A 63 -8.63 -2.33 -11.61
C ALA A 63 -8.11 -3.14 -12.80
N THR A 64 -7.17 -2.60 -13.59
CA THR A 64 -6.57 -3.26 -14.76
C THR A 64 -5.18 -3.81 -14.46
N GLY A 65 -4.76 -3.74 -13.19
CA GLY A 65 -3.49 -4.27 -12.71
C GLY A 65 -2.28 -3.38 -12.94
N GLN A 66 -2.48 -2.11 -13.29
CA GLN A 66 -1.37 -1.16 -13.37
C GLN A 66 -1.03 -0.64 -11.97
N LYS A 67 0.24 -0.73 -11.59
CA LYS A 67 0.74 -0.16 -10.34
C LYS A 67 0.35 1.32 -10.24
N LEU A 68 -0.17 1.73 -9.09
CA LEU A 68 -0.47 3.12 -8.77
C LEU A 68 0.58 3.67 -7.81
N TRP A 69 0.62 3.13 -6.60
CA TRP A 69 1.48 3.64 -5.53
C TRP A 69 2.05 2.54 -4.65
N TYR A 70 3.07 2.92 -3.89
CA TYR A 70 3.62 2.17 -2.78
C TYR A 70 4.07 3.11 -1.66
N THR A 71 4.22 2.59 -0.44
CA THR A 71 4.54 3.38 0.75
C THR A 71 5.20 2.53 1.83
N ASN A 72 6.07 3.15 2.63
CA ASN A 72 6.57 2.58 3.88
C ASN A 72 5.62 2.80 5.07
N GLY A 73 4.48 3.46 4.87
CA GLY A 73 3.45 3.67 5.89
C GLY A 73 3.77 4.75 6.93
N GLY A 74 4.99 5.28 6.94
CA GLY A 74 5.44 6.25 7.92
C GLY A 74 6.92 6.07 8.27
N GLY A 75 7.37 6.76 9.31
CA GLY A 75 8.78 6.80 9.67
C GLY A 75 9.06 7.52 10.98
N ARG A 76 10.33 7.76 11.25
CA ARG A 76 10.82 8.42 12.47
C ARG A 76 11.76 9.56 12.13
N ASP A 77 12.08 10.40 13.12
CA ASP A 77 13.04 11.48 12.95
C ASP A 77 14.39 10.89 12.51
N PRO A 78 14.86 11.17 11.29
CA PRO A 78 16.08 10.56 10.76
C PRO A 78 17.33 10.98 11.54
N ILE A 79 17.31 12.14 12.20
CA ILE A 79 18.46 12.64 12.97
C ILE A 79 18.64 11.79 14.24
N GLN A 80 17.54 11.42 14.89
CA GLN A 80 17.56 10.71 16.17
C GLN A 80 17.53 9.19 16.01
N SER A 81 16.76 8.68 15.04
CA SER A 81 16.59 7.25 14.82
C SER A 81 17.59 6.65 13.82
N GLY A 82 18.15 7.47 12.93
CA GLY A 82 18.90 6.99 11.76
C GLY A 82 18.03 6.26 10.73
N GLN A 83 16.71 6.31 10.87
CA GLN A 83 15.74 5.62 10.03
C GLN A 83 15.07 6.60 9.04
N PRO A 84 14.55 6.10 7.93
CA PRO A 84 13.92 6.95 6.92
C PRO A 84 12.59 7.53 7.40
N THR A 85 12.20 8.63 6.76
CA THR A 85 10.90 9.27 6.89
C THR A 85 9.83 8.54 6.08
N GLY A 86 8.55 8.81 6.39
CA GLY A 86 7.42 8.31 5.64
C GLY A 86 7.26 8.96 4.27
N LYS A 87 6.86 8.18 3.27
CA LYS A 87 6.62 8.63 1.89
C LYS A 87 5.53 7.79 1.22
N ILE A 88 4.86 8.39 0.24
CA ILE A 88 4.07 7.68 -0.77
C ILE A 88 4.74 7.94 -2.12
N TRP A 89 5.00 6.87 -2.87
CA TRP A 89 5.60 6.95 -4.20
C TRP A 89 4.61 6.52 -5.28
N ASP A 90 4.69 7.13 -6.46
CA ASP A 90 3.98 6.69 -7.65
C ASP A 90 4.69 5.53 -8.36
N ARG A 91 4.04 5.00 -9.40
CA ARG A 91 4.58 3.96 -10.28
C ARG A 91 5.88 4.35 -11.02
N ASN A 92 6.16 5.65 -11.14
CA ASN A 92 7.38 6.19 -11.76
C ASN A 92 8.47 6.44 -10.71
N ASN A 93 8.25 6.04 -9.45
CA ASN A 93 9.16 6.21 -8.33
C ASN A 93 9.34 7.66 -7.86
N ASN A 94 8.44 8.56 -8.24
CA ASN A 94 8.42 9.91 -7.69
C ASN A 94 7.65 9.93 -6.37
N VAL A 95 8.05 10.82 -5.45
CA VAL A 95 7.31 11.05 -4.22
C VAL A 95 6.03 11.83 -4.54
N VAL A 96 4.89 11.20 -4.32
CA VAL A 96 3.56 11.83 -4.41
C VAL A 96 3.24 12.59 -3.13
N TYR A 97 3.68 12.07 -1.99
CA TYR A 97 3.47 12.69 -0.69
C TYR A 97 4.61 12.43 0.26
N ASP A 98 5.05 13.48 0.96
CA ASP A 98 6.10 13.44 1.98
C ASP A 98 5.50 13.56 3.37
N MET A 99 5.37 12.44 4.08
CA MET A 99 4.85 12.39 5.45
C MET A 99 5.85 12.94 6.49
N SER A 100 7.08 13.21 6.07
CA SER A 100 8.22 13.48 6.94
C SER A 100 8.34 12.41 8.04
N TYR A 101 8.71 12.78 9.25
CA TYR A 101 8.58 11.94 10.44
C TYR A 101 7.37 12.33 11.30
N THR A 102 6.48 13.20 10.81
CA THR A 102 5.40 13.80 11.60
C THR A 102 4.02 13.24 11.29
N GLU A 103 3.85 12.64 10.12
CA GLU A 103 2.58 12.10 9.64
C GLU A 103 2.67 10.60 9.33
N GLY A 104 1.51 9.97 9.16
CA GLY A 104 1.40 8.54 8.89
C GLY A 104 1.46 7.69 10.16
N GLY A 105 2.19 6.58 10.11
CA GLY A 105 2.36 5.66 11.22
C GLY A 105 3.82 5.26 11.46
N GLY A 106 4.02 4.08 12.03
CA GLY A 106 5.32 3.51 12.35
C GLY A 106 5.57 2.29 11.47
N PHE A 107 6.78 2.15 10.92
CA PHE A 107 7.11 1.01 10.09
C PHE A 107 7.12 -0.31 10.88
N SER A 108 7.25 -0.28 12.22
CA SER A 108 7.24 -1.46 13.10
C SER A 108 5.87 -1.80 13.68
N SER A 109 4.81 -1.14 13.21
CA SER A 109 3.45 -1.50 13.62
C SER A 109 3.04 -2.87 13.05
N ALA A 110 2.25 -3.62 13.81
CA ALA A 110 1.79 -4.96 13.41
C ALA A 110 1.05 -4.97 12.06
N GLN A 111 0.39 -3.86 11.73
CA GLN A 111 -0.12 -3.57 10.40
C GLN A 111 0.14 -2.09 10.07
N SER A 112 1.32 -1.81 9.53
CA SER A 112 1.80 -0.44 9.31
C SER A 112 0.96 0.38 8.33
N ALA A 113 0.53 -0.24 7.22
CA ALA A 113 -0.10 0.43 6.11
C ALA A 113 -1.02 -0.50 5.32
N VAL A 114 -2.13 0.03 4.81
CA VAL A 114 -2.99 -0.67 3.85
C VAL A 114 -3.70 0.31 2.93
N PHE A 115 -3.64 0.03 1.64
CA PHE A 115 -4.46 0.72 0.65
C PHE A 115 -5.82 0.05 0.50
N VAL A 116 -6.89 0.84 0.44
CA VAL A 116 -8.27 0.40 0.28
C VAL A 116 -8.95 1.29 -0.75
N THR A 117 -9.73 0.74 -1.69
CA THR A 117 -10.53 1.56 -2.60
C THR A 117 -11.61 2.33 -1.85
N LYS A 118 -11.80 3.62 -2.16
CA LYS A 118 -12.88 4.42 -1.58
C LYS A 118 -14.24 3.90 -2.05
N PRO A 119 -15.14 3.48 -1.15
CA PRO A 119 -16.44 2.97 -1.56
C PRO A 119 -17.26 4.04 -2.29
N GLY A 120 -17.82 3.67 -3.45
CA GLY A 120 -18.72 4.54 -4.21
C GLY A 120 -18.03 5.66 -5.01
N VAL A 121 -16.69 5.74 -4.99
CA VAL A 121 -15.92 6.71 -5.77
C VAL A 121 -14.84 5.97 -6.56
N SER A 122 -14.95 5.97 -7.88
CA SER A 122 -13.95 5.36 -8.76
C SER A 122 -12.61 6.07 -8.62
N ASP A 123 -11.51 5.34 -8.73
CA ASP A 123 -10.15 5.89 -8.79
C ASP A 123 -9.69 6.67 -7.54
N HIS A 124 -10.47 6.62 -6.46
CA HIS A 124 -10.09 7.11 -5.14
C HIS A 124 -9.71 5.96 -4.21
N TYR A 125 -8.73 6.20 -3.36
CA TYR A 125 -8.17 5.22 -2.43
C TYR A 125 -7.93 5.85 -1.07
N TYR A 126 -8.14 5.07 -0.01
CA TYR A 126 -7.62 5.38 1.30
C TYR A 126 -6.31 4.64 1.52
N LEU A 127 -5.31 5.32 2.05
CA LEU A 127 -4.18 4.70 2.71
C LEU A 127 -4.40 4.84 4.21
N PHE A 128 -4.67 3.74 4.90
CA PHE A 128 -4.62 3.71 6.36
C PHE A 128 -3.20 3.41 6.81
N THR A 129 -2.76 4.11 7.85
CA THR A 129 -1.45 3.91 8.48
C THR A 129 -1.61 3.82 9.98
N MET A 130 -0.80 3.01 10.65
CA MET A 130 -0.87 2.81 12.09
C MET A 130 0.48 3.04 12.74
N GLU A 131 0.48 3.77 13.84
CA GLU A 131 1.65 3.94 14.69
C GLU A 131 2.06 2.63 15.39
N GLU A 132 3.34 2.52 15.72
CA GLU A 132 3.87 1.42 16.54
C GLU A 132 3.86 1.76 18.05
N ALA A 133 3.92 0.74 18.91
CA ALA A 133 3.90 0.96 20.35
C ALA A 133 5.16 1.71 20.84
N GLU A 134 6.27 1.54 20.13
CA GLU A 134 7.57 2.15 20.37
C GLU A 134 7.73 3.55 19.73
N PHE A 135 6.64 4.28 19.49
CA PHE A 135 6.65 5.59 18.83
C PHE A 135 7.62 6.62 19.44
N TYR A 136 7.96 6.48 20.72
CA TYR A 136 8.89 7.34 21.45
C TYR A 136 10.38 7.03 21.13
N ILE A 137 10.69 5.89 20.52
CA ILE A 137 12.06 5.52 20.19
C ILE A 137 12.52 6.37 19.01
N GLY A 138 13.54 7.20 19.19
CA GLY A 138 14.03 8.09 18.15
C GLY A 138 13.37 9.47 18.16
N GLY A 139 12.77 9.85 19.28
CA GLY A 139 12.31 11.22 19.53
C GLY A 139 10.79 11.36 19.53
N ASP A 140 10.31 12.34 20.29
CA ASP A 140 8.90 12.69 20.30
C ASP A 140 8.48 13.34 18.98
N VAL A 141 7.29 13.00 18.49
CA VAL A 141 6.68 13.71 17.37
C VAL A 141 5.99 14.97 17.90
N PRO A 142 6.31 16.18 17.38
CA PRO A 142 5.71 17.42 17.86
C PRO A 142 4.19 17.39 17.78
N GLY A 143 3.53 17.71 18.90
CA GLY A 143 2.06 17.74 18.98
C GLY A 143 1.40 16.38 19.25
N GLN A 144 2.17 15.29 19.29
CA GLN A 144 1.66 13.91 19.38
C GLN A 144 2.29 13.14 20.56
N PRO A 145 1.97 13.51 21.81
CA PRO A 145 2.58 12.92 23.00
C PRO A 145 2.24 11.42 23.20
N ALA A 146 1.30 10.86 22.43
CA ALA A 146 0.90 9.46 22.45
C ALA A 146 1.18 8.73 21.12
N GLY A 147 1.98 9.34 20.23
CA GLY A 147 2.20 8.87 18.86
C GLY A 147 1.08 9.28 17.89
N ARG A 148 1.23 8.93 16.61
CA ARG A 148 0.29 9.31 15.53
C ARG A 148 -1.03 8.54 15.56
N GLY A 149 -1.08 7.40 16.25
CA GLY A 149 -2.23 6.49 16.25
C GLY A 149 -2.57 5.96 14.86
N LEU A 150 -3.85 5.70 14.62
CA LEU A 150 -4.38 5.38 13.28
C LEU A 150 -4.58 6.67 12.49
N SER A 151 -3.97 6.80 11.31
CA SER A 151 -4.18 7.93 10.39
C SER A 151 -4.67 7.44 9.03
N TYR A 152 -5.28 8.32 8.23
CA TYR A 152 -5.57 8.03 6.82
C TYR A 152 -5.17 9.16 5.88
N PHE A 153 -4.89 8.77 4.63
CA PHE A 153 -4.74 9.66 3.49
C PHE A 153 -5.78 9.28 2.43
N GLU A 154 -6.45 10.25 1.82
CA GLU A 154 -7.23 10.03 0.61
C GLU A 154 -6.38 10.36 -0.61
N LEU A 155 -6.33 9.45 -1.58
CA LEU A 155 -5.61 9.59 -2.83
C LEU A 155 -6.58 9.56 -4.01
N ASP A 156 -6.39 10.47 -4.96
CA ASP A 156 -7.10 10.50 -6.24
C ASP A 156 -6.13 10.13 -7.36
N ALA A 157 -6.36 8.99 -8.02
CA ALA A 157 -5.49 8.50 -9.09
C ALA A 157 -5.60 9.30 -10.40
N THR A 158 -6.65 10.12 -10.56
CA THR A 158 -6.92 10.87 -11.80
C THR A 158 -6.08 12.14 -11.92
N LEU A 159 -5.52 12.61 -10.80
CA LEU A 159 -4.69 13.82 -10.74
C LEU A 159 -3.26 13.57 -11.26
N ASN A 160 -2.51 14.65 -11.45
CA ASN A 160 -1.11 14.63 -11.92
C ASN A 160 -0.86 13.74 -13.15
N GLY A 161 -1.78 13.78 -14.12
CA GLY A 161 -1.67 13.02 -15.36
C GLY A 161 -1.77 11.49 -15.17
N GLY A 162 -2.49 11.04 -14.14
CA GLY A 162 -2.65 9.61 -13.83
C GLY A 162 -1.62 9.04 -12.86
N LEU A 163 -0.75 9.91 -12.30
CA LEU A 163 0.18 9.57 -11.21
C LEU A 163 -0.44 9.81 -9.83
N GLY A 164 -1.51 10.60 -9.80
CA GLY A 164 -2.34 10.87 -8.65
C GLY A 164 -1.73 11.81 -7.61
N GLU A 165 -2.52 12.07 -6.58
CA GLU A 165 -2.20 13.03 -5.52
C GLU A 165 -2.92 12.65 -4.22
N VAL A 166 -2.34 13.02 -3.08
CA VAL A 166 -3.06 13.01 -1.79
C VAL A 166 -3.95 14.26 -1.74
N VAL A 167 -5.25 14.05 -1.57
CA VAL A 167 -6.26 15.12 -1.55
C VAL A 167 -6.80 15.43 -0.16
N ASP A 168 -6.58 14.52 0.80
CA ASP A 168 -6.93 14.70 2.21
C ASP A 168 -5.99 13.90 3.09
N TYR A 169 -5.70 14.42 4.28
CA TYR A 169 -4.97 13.73 5.34
C TYR A 169 -5.67 14.03 6.66
N GLN A 170 -5.96 12.98 7.43
CA GLN A 170 -6.43 13.10 8.80
C GLN A 170 -5.50 12.34 9.73
N GLU A 171 -4.98 13.10 10.69
CA GLU A 171 -4.24 12.60 11.84
C GLU A 171 -5.21 12.01 12.88
N THR A 172 -4.83 10.85 13.45
CA THR A 172 -5.47 10.20 14.60
C THR A 172 -7.01 10.11 14.54
N ILE A 173 -7.50 9.05 13.89
CA ILE A 173 -8.93 8.72 13.84
C ILE A 173 -9.40 7.95 15.09
N TYR A 174 -8.47 7.52 15.96
CA TYR A 174 -8.71 6.88 17.27
C TYR A 174 -7.46 6.98 18.16
#